data_AF-A0A7Y4QAM9-F1
#
_entry.id   AF-A0A7Y4QAM9-F1
#
_cell.length_a   1.000
_cell.length_b   1.000
_cell.length_c   1.000
_cell.angle_alpha   90.00
_cell.angle_beta   90.00
_cell.angle_gamma   90.00
#
_symmetry.space_group_name_H-M   'P 1'
#
loop_
_entity.id
_entity.type
_entity.pdbx_description
1 polymer ?
#
loop_
_entity_poly.entity_id
_entity_poly.type
_entity_poly.pdbx_seq_one_letter_code
_entity_poly.pdbx_strand_id
1 'polypeptide(L)'
;MKFFRFNAILTANTWISPAYVGVDSQGIIQYLNAAAPKESVAIEAVQGFALPGFQNAHSHAFQYAMAGLAENHPGGTDDDFWTWREEMYKCALSVNPDQAEAIAAMLYAEMVRHGYTHVAEFHYLHHDKDGKPYSNLVEMGERMVSAAKTAGIKITLVPVFYQREILTKSHNLGSGDLFQNQLTIILTCWTLLNP
;
A
#
# COMPACT_ATOMS: atom_id res chain seq x y z
N MET A 1 18.54 12.56 -19.52
CA MET A 1 17.08 12.40 -19.45
C MET A 1 16.67 11.27 -20.37
N LYS A 2 15.63 10.51 -20.00
CA LYS A 2 15.02 9.49 -20.86
C LYS A 2 13.75 10.06 -21.48
N PHE A 3 13.51 9.81 -22.76
CA PHE A 3 12.32 10.29 -23.46
C PHE A 3 11.45 9.15 -23.97
N PHE A 4 10.14 9.36 -23.85
CA PHE A 4 9.09 8.47 -24.33
C PHE A 4 8.17 9.21 -25.30
N ARG A 5 7.61 8.49 -26.26
CA ARG A 5 6.52 8.95 -27.11
C ARG A 5 5.31 8.04 -26.95
N PHE A 6 4.14 8.63 -26.70
CA PHE A 6 2.84 7.96 -26.64
C PHE A 6 1.90 8.48 -27.73
N ASN A 7 0.83 7.73 -28.04
CA ASN A 7 -0.21 8.19 -28.98
C ASN A 7 -0.93 9.42 -28.42
N ALA A 8 -1.33 9.37 -27.15
CA ALA A 8 -1.72 10.56 -26.40
C ALA A 8 -1.58 10.30 -24.90
N ILE A 9 -1.51 11.37 -24.11
CA ILE A 9 -1.55 11.32 -22.64
C ILE A 9 -2.68 12.22 -22.13
N LEU A 10 -3.46 11.72 -21.18
CA LEU A 10 -4.46 12.54 -20.48
C LEU A 10 -3.77 13.37 -19.40
N THR A 11 -3.97 14.68 -19.46
CA THR A 11 -3.59 15.62 -18.40
C THR A 11 -4.84 16.10 -17.66
N ALA A 12 -4.67 16.89 -16.60
CA ALA A 12 -5.78 17.41 -15.81
C ALA A 12 -6.87 18.12 -16.65
N ASN A 13 -6.48 18.78 -17.75
CA ASN A 13 -7.38 19.63 -18.52
C ASN A 13 -7.63 19.14 -19.95
N THR A 14 -6.76 18.29 -20.51
CA THR A 14 -6.85 17.89 -21.93
C THR A 14 -5.98 16.68 -22.28
N TRP A 15 -6.18 16.14 -23.48
CA TRP A 15 -5.26 15.19 -24.11
C TRP A 15 -4.13 15.92 -24.86
N ILE A 16 -2.90 15.43 -24.73
CA ILE A 16 -1.77 15.83 -25.57
C ILE A 16 -1.52 14.71 -26.59
N SER A 17 -1.46 15.02 -27.89
CA SER A 17 -1.30 14.04 -28.97
C SER A 17 -0.51 14.60 -30.16
N PRO A 18 0.53 13.90 -30.67
CA PRO A 18 1.26 12.83 -29.97
C PRO A 18 1.88 13.38 -28.69
N ALA A 19 2.14 12.56 -27.68
CA ALA A 19 2.73 13.04 -26.43
C ALA A 19 4.20 12.63 -26.30
N TYR A 20 5.06 13.59 -26.01
CA TYR A 20 6.46 13.37 -25.66
C TYR A 20 6.67 13.66 -24.18
N VAL A 21 7.24 12.69 -23.47
CA VAL A 21 7.50 12.75 -22.03
C VAL A 21 9.00 12.57 -21.79
N GLY A 22 9.63 13.54 -21.13
CA GLY A 22 11.02 13.46 -20.69
C GLY A 22 11.09 13.34 -19.18
N VAL A 23 11.83 12.34 -18.70
CA VAL A 23 12.06 12.11 -17.27
C VAL A 23 13.55 12.18 -16.93
N ASP A 24 13.87 12.64 -15.72
CA ASP A 24 15.23 12.57 -15.18
C ASP A 24 15.59 11.17 -14.67
N SER A 25 16.75 11.02 -14.04
CA SER A 25 17.22 9.74 -13.48
C SER A 25 16.41 9.23 -12.30
N GLN A 26 15.59 10.09 -11.67
CA GLN A 26 14.68 9.74 -10.58
C GLN A 26 13.25 9.47 -11.08
N GLY A 27 13.02 9.55 -12.40
CA GLY A 27 11.70 9.33 -13.00
C GLY A 27 10.76 10.54 -12.85
N ILE A 28 11.25 11.71 -12.45
CA ILE A 28 10.43 12.92 -12.37
C ILE A 28 10.25 13.49 -13.78
N ILE A 29 9.02 13.86 -14.12
CA ILE A 29 8.68 14.46 -15.41
C ILE A 29 9.27 15.88 -15.48
N GLN A 30 10.19 16.08 -16.42
CA GLN A 30 10.84 17.35 -16.71
C GLN A 30 10.37 17.94 -18.05
N TYR A 31 9.74 17.13 -18.91
CA TYR A 31 9.22 17.55 -20.21
C TYR A 31 7.91 16.84 -20.50
N LEU A 32 6.89 17.59 -20.92
CA LEU A 32 5.62 17.06 -21.38
C LEU A 32 5.07 18.00 -22.47
N ASN A 33 5.08 17.56 -23.73
CA ASN A 33 4.64 18.39 -24.86
C ASN A 33 4.14 17.56 -26.04
N ALA A 34 3.43 18.20 -26.97
CA ALA A 34 3.10 17.63 -28.27
C ALA A 34 4.25 17.69 -29.28
N ALA A 35 5.16 18.65 -29.11
CA ALA A 35 6.38 18.74 -29.89
C ALA A 35 7.42 17.73 -29.40
N ALA A 36 8.20 17.17 -30.32
CA ALA A 36 9.37 16.37 -29.97
C ALA A 36 10.43 17.26 -29.29
N PRO A 37 11.29 16.71 -28.41
CA PRO A 37 12.45 17.42 -27.90
C PRO A 37 13.33 17.92 -29.06
N LYS A 38 13.85 19.15 -28.94
CA LYS A 38 14.66 19.79 -30.00
C LYS A 38 16.05 19.15 -30.15
N GLU A 39 16.55 18.54 -29.10
CA GLU A 39 17.85 17.88 -29.08
C GLU A 39 17.74 16.52 -29.78
N SER A 40 18.82 16.10 -30.44
CA SER A 40 18.91 14.75 -31.03
C SER A 40 19.10 13.73 -29.90
N VAL A 41 17.98 13.28 -29.32
CA VAL A 41 17.93 12.30 -28.23
C VAL A 41 17.16 11.07 -28.66
N ALA A 42 17.54 9.90 -28.15
CA ALA A 42 16.78 8.68 -28.37
C ALA A 42 15.41 8.78 -27.68
N ILE A 43 14.35 8.42 -28.41
CA ILE A 43 12.96 8.45 -27.92
C ILE A 43 12.41 7.02 -28.00
N GLU A 44 11.98 6.50 -26.86
CA GLU A 44 11.31 5.20 -26.79
C GLU A 44 9.84 5.35 -27.17
N ALA A 45 9.40 4.65 -28.22
CA ALA A 45 8.00 4.68 -28.66
C ALA A 45 7.18 3.64 -27.88
N VAL A 46 6.21 4.10 -27.10
CA VAL A 46 5.24 3.26 -26.41
C VAL A 46 3.94 3.28 -27.20
N GLN A 47 3.47 2.11 -27.62
CA GLN A 47 2.22 1.98 -28.37
C GLN A 47 1.04 2.08 -27.41
N GLY A 48 0.22 3.12 -27.55
CA GLY A 48 -1.00 3.31 -26.77
C GLY A 48 -1.13 4.67 -26.11
N PHE A 49 -2.17 4.77 -25.28
CA PHE A 49 -2.51 5.96 -24.52
C PHE A 49 -1.94 5.86 -23.10
N ALA A 50 -1.49 6.98 -22.55
CA ALA A 50 -1.04 7.08 -21.17
C ALA A 50 -2.07 7.82 -20.32
N LEU A 51 -2.28 7.33 -19.11
CA LEU A 51 -3.08 7.97 -18.07
C LEU A 51 -2.19 8.19 -16.84
N PRO A 52 -2.47 9.19 -16.00
CA PRO A 52 -1.88 9.26 -14.67
C PRO A 52 -2.17 7.98 -13.90
N GLY A 53 -1.18 7.46 -13.19
CA GLY A 53 -1.35 6.26 -12.39
C GLY A 53 -2.38 6.42 -11.28
N PHE A 54 -3.23 5.41 -11.08
CA PHE A 54 -4.25 5.45 -10.05
C PHE A 54 -3.62 5.33 -8.65
N GLN A 55 -4.28 5.95 -7.68
CA GLN A 55 -3.89 5.91 -6.27
C GLN A 55 -4.87 4.99 -5.54
N ASN A 56 -4.39 3.95 -4.87
CA ASN A 56 -5.22 3.20 -3.95
C ASN A 56 -5.19 3.91 -2.59
N ALA A 57 -6.31 4.55 -2.22
CA ALA A 57 -6.38 5.38 -1.02
C ALA A 57 -6.54 4.59 0.29
N HIS A 58 -6.73 3.27 0.24
CA HIS A 58 -6.93 2.45 1.45
C HIS A 58 -6.60 0.98 1.19
N SER A 59 -5.76 0.38 2.04
CA SER A 59 -5.46 -1.05 1.99
C SER A 59 -5.19 -1.65 3.36
N HIS A 60 -5.46 -2.96 3.47
CA HIS A 60 -5.05 -3.83 4.57
C HIS A 60 -4.42 -5.09 3.97
N ALA A 61 -3.10 -5.10 3.80
CA ALA A 61 -2.43 -6.05 2.94
C ALA A 61 -2.68 -7.52 3.30
N PHE A 62 -2.66 -7.85 4.60
CA PHE A 62 -2.83 -9.22 5.08
C PHE A 62 -4.18 -9.84 4.68
N GLN A 63 -5.24 -9.04 4.48
CA GLN A 63 -6.56 -9.53 4.09
C GLN A 63 -6.56 -10.13 2.68
N TYR A 64 -5.54 -9.82 1.87
CA TYR A 64 -5.38 -10.44 0.56
C TYR A 64 -5.18 -11.96 0.66
N ALA A 65 -4.62 -12.48 1.75
CA ALA A 65 -4.46 -13.92 1.98
C ALA A 65 -5.79 -14.67 2.17
N MET A 66 -6.87 -13.96 2.52
CA MET A 66 -8.21 -14.53 2.71
C MET A 66 -9.19 -14.12 1.61
N ALA A 67 -8.74 -13.38 0.59
CA ALA A 67 -9.60 -12.92 -0.50
C ALA A 67 -10.30 -14.12 -1.18
N GLY A 68 -11.64 -14.13 -1.15
CA GLY A 68 -12.47 -15.21 -1.68
C GLY A 68 -12.60 -16.45 -0.80
N LEU A 69 -11.87 -16.57 0.31
CA LEU A 69 -12.00 -17.69 1.25
C LEU A 69 -13.20 -17.52 2.19
N ALA A 70 -13.56 -16.27 2.48
CA ALA A 70 -14.66 -15.90 3.37
C ALA A 70 -16.04 -16.03 2.72
N GLU A 71 -16.17 -16.61 1.53
CA GLU A 71 -17.47 -16.84 0.87
C GLU A 71 -18.02 -18.25 1.17
N ASN A 72 -17.29 -19.06 1.95
CA ASN A 72 -17.61 -20.47 2.22
C ASN A 72 -18.41 -20.61 3.53
N HIS A 73 -19.74 -20.50 3.43
CA HIS A 73 -20.64 -20.67 4.56
C HIS A 73 -21.52 -21.93 4.42
N PRO A 74 -21.76 -22.69 5.52
CA PRO A 74 -22.75 -23.76 5.52
C PRO A 74 -24.13 -23.23 5.11
N GLY A 75 -24.87 -23.98 4.30
CA GLY A 75 -26.23 -23.59 3.91
C GLY A 75 -27.12 -23.41 5.15
N GLY A 76 -27.75 -22.23 5.27
CA GLY A 76 -28.67 -21.91 6.37
C GLY A 76 -28.06 -21.12 7.54
N THR A 77 -26.81 -20.67 7.46
CA THR A 77 -26.27 -19.64 8.37
C THR A 77 -26.49 -18.25 7.78
N ASP A 78 -26.96 -17.30 8.58
CA ASP A 78 -26.93 -15.88 8.25
C ASP A 78 -25.45 -15.46 8.17
N ASP A 79 -24.99 -15.10 6.98
CA ASP A 79 -23.66 -14.54 6.77
C ASP A 79 -23.75 -13.01 6.91
N ASP A 80 -22.94 -12.45 7.81
CA ASP A 80 -22.90 -11.04 8.07
C ASP A 80 -21.46 -10.54 8.25
N PHE A 81 -21.30 -9.23 8.42
CA PHE A 81 -19.99 -8.64 8.60
C PHE A 81 -19.21 -9.23 9.80
N TRP A 82 -19.90 -9.73 10.82
CA TRP A 82 -19.28 -10.23 12.04
C TRP A 82 -18.69 -11.62 11.84
N THR A 83 -19.35 -12.50 11.08
CA THR A 83 -18.81 -13.81 10.68
C THR A 83 -17.56 -13.65 9.82
N TRP A 84 -17.57 -12.72 8.84
CA TRP A 84 -16.37 -12.38 8.07
C TRP A 84 -15.23 -11.86 8.97
N ARG A 85 -15.57 -11.00 9.94
CA ARG A 85 -14.57 -10.39 10.84
C ARG A 85 -13.87 -11.44 11.71
N GLU A 86 -14.56 -12.50 12.12
CA GLU A 86 -13.95 -13.61 12.84
C GLU A 86 -12.89 -14.33 12.01
N GLU A 87 -13.16 -14.61 10.73
CA GLU A 87 -12.18 -15.18 9.81
C GLU A 87 -11.00 -14.22 9.56
N MET A 88 -11.28 -12.93 9.47
CA MET A 88 -10.25 -11.90 9.37
C MET A 88 -9.34 -11.89 10.61
N TYR A 89 -9.88 -12.02 11.82
CA TYR A 89 -9.07 -12.13 13.03
C TYR A 89 -8.23 -13.42 13.05
N LYS A 90 -8.77 -14.56 12.59
CA LYS A 90 -7.99 -15.80 12.47
C LYS A 90 -6.82 -15.61 11.51
N CYS A 91 -7.05 -14.94 10.38
CA CYS A 91 -5.98 -14.58 9.45
C CYS A 91 -4.94 -13.68 10.14
N ALA A 92 -5.37 -12.57 10.73
CA ALA A 92 -4.50 -11.60 11.41
C ALA A 92 -3.61 -12.24 12.48
N LEU A 93 -4.14 -13.15 13.30
CA LEU A 93 -3.41 -13.82 14.40
C LEU A 93 -2.48 -14.95 13.94
N SER A 94 -2.56 -15.37 12.67
CA SER A 94 -1.73 -16.46 12.14
C SER A 94 -0.53 -15.99 11.30
N VAL A 95 -0.54 -14.72 10.88
CA VAL A 95 0.47 -14.16 9.97
C VAL A 95 1.69 -13.68 10.76
N ASN A 96 2.86 -14.26 10.47
CA ASN A 96 4.15 -13.78 10.97
C ASN A 96 4.76 -12.69 10.06
N PRO A 97 5.87 -12.01 10.47
CA PRO A 97 6.45 -10.91 9.69
C PRO A 97 6.85 -11.27 8.25
N ASP A 98 7.47 -12.43 8.04
CA ASP A 98 7.90 -12.87 6.71
C ASP A 98 6.70 -13.18 5.81
N GLN A 99 5.64 -13.77 6.37
CA GLN A 99 4.38 -14.01 5.66
C GLN A 99 3.68 -12.70 5.32
N ALA A 100 3.66 -11.73 6.25
CA ALA A 100 3.07 -10.41 6.00
C ALA A 100 3.75 -9.70 4.83
N GLU A 101 5.09 -9.73 4.79
CA GLU A 101 5.88 -9.17 3.69
C GLU A 101 5.55 -9.86 2.36
N ALA A 102 5.49 -11.19 2.34
CA ALA A 102 5.19 -11.96 1.14
C ALA A 102 3.78 -11.69 0.60
N ILE A 103 2.78 -11.65 1.48
CA ILE A 103 1.39 -11.34 1.13
C ILE A 103 1.29 -9.92 0.56
N ALA A 104 1.91 -8.94 1.24
CA ALA A 104 1.91 -7.55 0.81
C ALA A 104 2.62 -7.39 -0.55
N ALA A 105 3.76 -8.05 -0.77
CA ALA A 105 4.48 -7.98 -2.04
C ALA A 105 3.63 -8.52 -3.20
N MET A 106 2.90 -9.63 -2.96
CA MET A 106 1.98 -10.19 -3.96
C MET A 106 0.83 -9.23 -4.26
N LEU A 107 0.16 -8.71 -3.22
CA LEU A 107 -0.92 -7.74 -3.36
C LEU A 107 -0.47 -6.50 -4.14
N TYR A 108 0.68 -5.94 -3.76
CA TYR A 108 1.19 -4.72 -4.38
C TYR A 108 1.63 -4.95 -5.83
N ALA A 109 2.19 -6.12 -6.15
CA ALA A 109 2.48 -6.49 -7.54
C ALA A 109 1.20 -6.57 -8.37
N GLU A 110 0.11 -7.14 -7.83
CA GLU A 110 -1.19 -7.16 -8.49
C GLU A 110 -1.77 -5.76 -8.65
N MET A 111 -1.65 -4.89 -7.64
CA MET A 111 -2.04 -3.48 -7.76
C MET A 111 -1.32 -2.78 -8.92
N VAL A 112 0.00 -2.94 -9.05
CA VAL A 112 0.79 -2.39 -10.16
C VAL A 112 0.33 -2.93 -11.51
N ARG A 113 0.07 -4.24 -11.60
CA ARG A 113 -0.45 -4.88 -12.83
C ARG A 113 -1.79 -4.31 -13.27
N HIS A 114 -2.59 -3.82 -12.33
CA HIS A 114 -3.91 -3.22 -12.58
C HIS A 114 -3.88 -1.69 -12.67
N GLY A 115 -2.70 -1.06 -12.68
CA GLY A 115 -2.55 0.38 -12.94
C GLY A 115 -2.55 1.27 -11.70
N TYR A 116 -2.55 0.69 -10.49
CA TYR A 116 -2.26 1.44 -9.27
C TYR A 116 -0.76 1.70 -9.17
N THR A 117 -0.39 2.94 -8.92
CA THR A 117 1.02 3.35 -8.79
C THR A 117 1.40 3.69 -7.35
N HIS A 118 0.40 3.88 -6.50
CA HIS A 118 0.57 4.15 -5.07
C HIS A 118 -0.48 3.42 -4.25
N VAL A 119 -0.14 3.11 -3.01
CA VAL A 119 -1.04 2.55 -2.01
C VAL A 119 -0.90 3.30 -0.69
N ALA A 120 -2.02 3.63 -0.07
CA ALA A 120 -2.08 4.03 1.34
C ALA A 120 -2.40 2.79 2.19
N GLU A 121 -1.39 2.29 2.89
CA GLU A 121 -1.48 1.07 3.69
C GLU A 121 -1.94 1.41 5.11
N PHE A 122 -3.19 1.12 5.43
CA PHE A 122 -3.74 1.28 6.78
C PHE A 122 -3.31 0.10 7.66
N HIS A 123 -2.16 0.29 8.31
CA HIS A 123 -1.44 -0.77 8.99
C HIS A 123 -1.77 -0.82 10.49
N TYR A 124 -2.42 -1.89 10.94
CA TYR A 124 -2.77 -2.11 12.34
C TYR A 124 -2.24 -3.42 12.97
N LEU A 125 -1.51 -4.24 12.21
CA LEU A 125 -0.87 -5.45 12.73
C LEU A 125 0.52 -5.13 13.25
N HIS A 126 0.61 -4.65 14.50
CA HIS A 126 1.86 -4.12 15.09
C HIS A 126 2.63 -5.14 15.94
N HIS A 127 1.96 -6.16 16.45
CA HIS A 127 2.47 -7.02 17.52
C HIS A 127 2.52 -8.49 17.08
N ASP A 128 3.18 -9.32 17.89
CA ASP A 128 3.21 -10.76 17.65
C ASP A 128 1.83 -11.41 17.89
N LYS A 129 1.73 -12.69 17.55
CA LYS A 129 0.51 -13.50 17.71
C LYS A 129 -0.02 -13.58 19.15
N ASP A 130 0.85 -13.33 20.14
CA ASP A 130 0.51 -13.34 21.57
C ASP A 130 0.23 -11.91 22.08
N GLY A 131 0.19 -10.91 21.19
CA GLY A 131 -0.07 -9.51 21.48
C GLY A 131 1.13 -8.75 22.07
N LYS A 132 2.33 -9.34 22.06
CA LYS A 132 3.53 -8.69 22.59
C LYS A 132 4.25 -7.87 21.50
N PRO A 133 4.90 -6.76 21.88
CA PRO A 133 5.75 -6.04 20.95
C PRO A 133 6.92 -6.92 20.48
N TYR A 134 7.26 -6.79 19.20
CA TYR A 134 8.53 -7.31 18.68
C TYR A 134 9.72 -6.55 19.29
N SER A 135 10.92 -7.13 19.24
CA SER A 135 12.16 -6.46 19.66
C SER A 135 12.39 -5.17 18.87
N ASN A 136 12.06 -5.19 17.58
CA ASN A 136 11.92 -4.02 16.73
C ASN A 136 10.45 -3.58 16.72
N LEU A 137 10.13 -2.44 17.33
CA LEU A 137 8.73 -1.99 17.45
C LEU A 137 8.07 -1.77 16.08
N VAL A 138 8.83 -1.37 15.06
CA VAL A 138 8.31 -1.11 13.71
C VAL A 138 8.42 -2.31 12.77
N GLU A 139 8.73 -3.50 13.27
CA GLU A 139 8.97 -4.72 12.48
C GLU A 139 7.96 -4.87 11.34
N MET A 140 6.67 -4.91 11.67
CA MET A 140 5.60 -5.12 10.69
C MET A 140 5.43 -3.97 9.71
N GLY A 141 5.72 -2.73 10.12
CA GLY A 141 5.70 -1.56 9.23
C GLY A 141 6.84 -1.59 8.22
N GLU A 142 8.05 -1.97 8.65
CA GLU A 142 9.20 -2.15 7.77
C GLU A 142 8.96 -3.25 6.73
N ARG A 143 8.26 -4.33 7.12
CA ARG A 143 7.82 -5.37 6.17
C ARG A 143 6.93 -4.82 5.05
N MET A 144 6.00 -3.90 5.36
CA MET A 144 5.16 -3.27 4.33
C MET A 144 5.99 -2.40 3.38
N VAL A 145 6.95 -1.65 3.90
CA VAL A 145 7.85 -0.81 3.08
C VAL A 145 8.76 -1.68 2.20
N SER A 146 9.30 -2.77 2.74
CA SER A 146 10.12 -3.74 1.99
C SER A 146 9.31 -4.40 0.86
N ALA A 147 8.08 -4.82 1.15
CA ALA A 147 7.15 -5.37 0.17
C ALA A 147 6.84 -4.37 -0.95
N ALA A 148 6.58 -3.10 -0.61
CA ALA A 148 6.29 -2.05 -1.59
C ALA A 148 7.49 -1.80 -2.52
N LYS A 149 8.71 -1.76 -1.95
CA LYS A 149 9.96 -1.66 -2.70
C LYS A 149 10.15 -2.84 -3.65
N THR A 150 9.84 -4.05 -3.20
CA THR A 150 9.92 -5.28 -4.01
C THR A 150 8.95 -5.24 -5.18
N ALA A 151 7.71 -4.80 -4.96
CA ALA A 151 6.69 -4.69 -6.01
C ALA A 151 6.89 -3.48 -6.94
N GLY A 152 7.69 -2.48 -6.53
CA GLY A 152 7.86 -1.23 -7.27
C GLY A 152 6.66 -0.28 -7.16
N ILE A 153 5.83 -0.41 -6.13
CA ILE A 153 4.74 0.53 -5.83
C ILE A 153 5.20 1.58 -4.83
N LYS A 154 4.69 2.81 -4.96
CA LYS A 154 4.90 3.84 -3.94
C LYS A 154 3.95 3.61 -2.77
N ILE A 155 4.43 3.79 -1.54
CA ILE A 155 3.65 3.53 -0.33
C ILE A 155 3.54 4.79 0.53
N THR A 156 2.32 5.05 1.00
CA THR A 156 2.04 5.87 2.17
C THR A 156 1.64 4.92 3.29
N LEU A 157 2.55 4.66 4.23
CA LEU A 157 2.21 3.85 5.40
C LEU A 157 1.39 4.70 6.37
N VAL A 158 0.24 4.19 6.80
CA VAL A 158 -0.66 4.83 7.77
C VAL A 158 -0.73 3.91 8.99
N PRO A 159 0.21 4.05 9.95
CA PRO A 159 0.19 3.24 11.17
C PRO A 159 -1.02 3.64 12.02
N VAL A 160 -1.91 2.69 12.27
CA VAL A 160 -3.17 2.94 12.97
C VAL A 160 -2.96 2.86 14.46
N PHE A 161 -3.34 3.90 15.18
CA PHE A 161 -3.47 3.88 16.63
C PHE A 161 -4.79 3.18 17.01
N TYR A 162 -4.71 2.01 17.63
CA TYR A 162 -5.87 1.23 18.03
C TYR A 162 -5.76 0.82 19.51
N GLN A 163 -6.68 1.32 20.34
CA GLN A 163 -6.61 1.16 21.81
C GLN A 163 -7.90 0.61 22.45
N ARG A 164 -9.06 0.73 21.80
CA ARG A 164 -10.35 0.37 22.40
C ARG A 164 -11.25 -0.28 21.38
N GLU A 165 -11.97 -1.30 21.82
CA GLU A 165 -12.90 -2.04 20.98
C GLU A 165 -14.27 -1.36 20.87
N ILE A 166 -14.80 -0.74 21.95
CA ILE A 166 -16.13 -0.10 22.05
C ILE A 166 -16.15 1.02 23.11
N LEU A 167 -17.01 2.05 22.96
CA LEU A 167 -17.17 3.20 23.90
C LEU A 167 -17.82 2.86 25.26
N THR A 168 -18.34 1.66 25.46
CA THR A 168 -18.96 1.20 26.71
C THR A 168 -18.05 0.24 27.47
N LYS A 169 -17.70 0.65 28.70
CA LYS A 169 -16.81 0.03 29.70
C LYS A 169 -15.31 0.34 29.53
N SER A 170 -14.84 1.21 30.44
CA SER A 170 -13.43 1.42 30.73
C SER A 170 -12.84 0.14 31.35
N HIS A 171 -12.35 -0.77 30.53
CA HIS A 171 -11.32 -1.70 30.98
C HIS A 171 -9.98 -0.97 30.93
N ASN A 172 -9.38 -0.77 32.10
CA ASN A 172 -7.99 -0.36 32.24
C ASN A 172 -7.12 -1.55 31.79
N LEU A 173 -6.97 -1.73 30.48
CA LEU A 173 -5.82 -2.43 29.91
C LEU A 173 -4.60 -1.58 30.29
N GLY A 174 -3.58 -2.15 30.91
CA GLY A 174 -2.37 -1.42 31.33
C GLY A 174 -1.85 -0.52 30.20
N SER A 175 -2.18 0.76 30.27
CA SER A 175 -2.35 1.61 29.08
C SER A 175 -1.12 2.44 28.74
N GLY A 176 -0.15 2.53 29.64
CA GLY A 176 1.07 3.32 29.45
C GLY A 176 1.97 2.75 28.37
N ASP A 177 2.32 1.47 28.48
CA ASP A 177 3.32 0.84 27.59
C ASP A 177 2.79 0.62 26.17
N LEU A 178 1.54 0.16 26.02
CA LEU A 178 0.89 0.02 24.71
C LEU A 178 0.76 1.37 23.98
N PHE A 179 0.44 2.44 24.71
CA PHE A 179 0.35 3.79 24.16
C PHE A 179 1.71 4.31 23.69
N GLN A 180 2.73 4.19 24.53
CA GLN A 180 4.11 4.59 24.19
C GLN A 180 4.66 3.80 23.01
N ASN A 181 4.39 2.50 22.95
CA ASN A 181 4.81 1.66 21.83
C ASN A 181 4.14 2.07 20.52
N GLN A 182 2.82 2.25 20.49
CA GLN A 182 2.13 2.66 19.26
C GLN A 182 2.51 4.07 18.80
N LEU A 183 2.72 5.02 19.71
CA LEU A 183 3.25 6.34 19.35
C LEU A 183 4.66 6.24 18.77
N THR A 184 5.52 5.40 19.36
CA THR A 184 6.88 5.16 18.85
C THR A 184 6.80 4.58 17.44
N ILE A 185 5.92 3.61 17.20
CA ILE A 185 5.68 3.04 15.87
C ILE A 185 5.27 4.12 14.86
N ILE A 186 4.29 4.95 15.20
CA ILE A 186 3.81 6.03 14.31
C ILE A 186 4.95 7.00 13.97
N LEU A 187 5.70 7.45 14.97
CA LEU A 187 6.79 8.41 14.80
C LEU A 187 7.96 7.81 14.01
N THR A 188 8.34 6.56 14.27
CA THR A 188 9.43 5.89 13.55
C THR A 188 9.03 5.57 12.11
N CYS A 189 7.81 5.09 11.85
CA CYS A 189 7.30 4.89 10.50
C CYS A 189 7.28 6.18 9.67
N TRP A 190 6.99 7.33 10.30
CA TRP A 190 7.08 8.63 9.63
C TRP A 190 8.50 8.93 9.13
N THR A 191 9.53 8.62 9.94
CA THR A 191 10.93 8.82 9.55
C THR A 191 11.38 7.87 8.44
N LEU A 192 10.88 6.63 8.41
CA LEU A 192 11.20 5.65 7.36
C LEU A 192 10.74 6.12 5.96
N LEU A 193 9.63 6.86 5.89
CA LEU A 193 9.08 7.35 4.62
C LEU A 193 9.66 8.70 4.18
N ASN A 194 10.34 9.43 5.07
CA ASN A 194 10.87 10.76 4.81
C ASN A 194 12.33 10.87 5.31
N PRO A 195 13.28 10.22 4.61
CA PRO A 195 14.70 10.22 4.98
C PRO A 195 15.39 11.57 4.79
#